data_AF-A0A1I2CGT7-F1
#
_entry.id   AF-A0A1I2CGT7-F1
#
_cell.length_a   1.000
_cell.length_b   1.000
_cell.length_c   1.000
_cell.angle_alpha   90.00
_cell.angle_beta   90.00
_cell.angle_gamma   90.00
#
_symmetry.space_group_name_H-M   'P 1'
#
loop_
_entity.id
_entity.type
_entity.pdbx_description
1 polymer ?
#
loop_
_entity_poly.entity_id
_entity_poly.type
_entity_poly.pdbx_seq_one_letter_code
_entity_poly.pdbx_strand_id
1 'polypeptide(L)'
;MGKKVYANGMEIAHKAGDAKVMAAFPDVCLSPPPPPTGPIPVPYPDSSFARDLKQGSRAVMIGGKPLALRGQSFYASKPLGDEAATRNFGGSVLTHTISGKTYFQAHSMDVAVEGKLVCRHLDLTTSNHASYPGGTPPIPNMSEMHRLALDRIAAKQCPCCGSRDCAAAFKEGEEPLSMREALGIDPKAPNFNKKRAEEYKLLRSVKKTECTCDGKTFPSPPCDVFRKPDEKRHTDIERQWDQERGNYKKWYKKNHGVELRPAEHFSQTMLAAYPPATQAAMDRASKLSRQARAGNKLAQERDRIDSDAKKLARINHLTPKEYGGCPTNPDNLQPQQRLCVACQEIDQFMTDTW
;
A
#
# COMPACT_ATOMS: atom_id res chain seq x y z
N MET A 1 -4.38 -10.09 -3.78
CA MET A 1 -3.18 -9.31 -3.41
C MET A 1 -3.17 -9.17 -1.90
N GLY A 2 -2.08 -9.58 -1.25
CA GLY A 2 -1.89 -9.42 0.20
C GLY A 2 -1.95 -7.95 0.61
N LYS A 3 -2.59 -7.66 1.74
CA LYS A 3 -2.54 -6.32 2.35
C LYS A 3 -1.14 -6.14 2.94
N LYS A 4 -0.41 -5.08 2.58
CA LYS A 4 0.94 -4.83 3.07
C LYS A 4 0.89 -4.04 4.38
N VAL A 5 1.43 -4.59 5.46
CA VAL A 5 1.52 -3.94 6.79
C VAL A 5 2.99 -3.91 7.20
N TYR A 6 3.43 -2.80 7.77
CA TYR A 6 4.85 -2.54 8.03
C TYR A 6 5.13 -2.42 9.52
N ALA A 7 6.30 -2.92 9.96
CA ALA A 7 6.89 -2.69 11.26
C ALA A 7 8.30 -2.15 11.07
N ASN A 8 8.64 -1.03 11.71
CA ASN A 8 9.92 -0.33 11.54
C ASN A 8 10.30 -0.04 10.07
N GLY A 9 9.30 0.26 9.24
CA GLY A 9 9.52 0.53 7.81
C GLY A 9 9.73 -0.72 6.94
N MET A 10 9.68 -1.93 7.50
CA MET A 10 9.82 -3.19 6.77
C MET A 10 8.52 -3.98 6.80
N GLU A 11 8.16 -4.61 5.68
CA GLU A 11 6.91 -5.36 5.56
C GLU A 11 6.91 -6.54 6.54
N ILE A 12 5.84 -6.70 7.32
CA ILE A 12 5.66 -7.84 8.21
C ILE A 12 5.43 -9.09 7.35
N ALA A 13 6.23 -10.13 7.54
CA ALA A 13 6.05 -11.39 6.84
C ALA A 13 4.73 -12.05 7.24
N HIS A 14 3.87 -12.36 6.28
CA HIS A 14 2.58 -12.98 6.54
C HIS A 14 2.16 -13.93 5.42
N LYS A 15 1.25 -14.85 5.71
CA LYS A 15 0.91 -15.95 4.81
C LYS A 15 0.18 -15.53 3.53
N ALA A 16 -0.49 -14.38 3.55
CA ALA A 16 -1.11 -13.79 2.34
C ALA A 16 -0.14 -12.92 1.53
N GLY A 17 1.09 -12.73 2.01
CA GLY A 17 2.12 -11.94 1.34
C GLY A 17 3.07 -12.81 0.51
N ASP A 18 3.96 -12.13 -0.21
CA ASP A 18 4.87 -12.76 -1.19
C ASP A 18 6.32 -12.86 -0.66
N ALA A 19 6.48 -12.85 0.67
CA ALA A 19 7.78 -13.05 1.30
C ALA A 19 8.37 -14.43 0.97
N LYS A 20 9.67 -14.47 0.70
CA LYS A 20 10.38 -15.67 0.25
C LYS A 20 11.85 -15.61 0.62
N VAL A 21 12.40 -16.77 0.88
CA VAL A 21 13.84 -17.00 0.97
C VAL A 21 14.22 -17.69 -0.33
N MET A 22 15.13 -17.12 -1.10
CA MET A 22 15.51 -17.62 -2.42
C MET A 22 16.95 -18.08 -2.40
N ALA A 23 17.18 -19.33 -2.79
CA ALA A 23 18.50 -19.93 -2.91
C ALA A 23 19.40 -19.68 -1.69
N ALA A 24 18.90 -19.97 -0.49
CA ALA A 24 19.72 -20.02 0.71
C ALA A 24 20.77 -21.12 0.51
N PHE A 25 22.03 -20.71 0.44
CA PHE A 25 23.12 -21.54 -0.04
C PHE A 25 24.41 -21.21 0.73
N PRO A 26 25.29 -22.19 0.99
CA PRO A 26 25.10 -23.62 0.73
C PRO A 26 24.33 -24.34 1.85
N ASP A 27 23.46 -25.29 1.51
CA ASP A 27 23.09 -26.42 2.38
C ASP A 27 23.85 -27.66 1.93
N VAL A 28 24.84 -28.10 2.71
CA VAL A 28 25.68 -29.23 2.31
C VAL A 28 25.02 -30.54 2.74
N CYS A 29 24.58 -31.33 1.77
CA CYS A 29 23.94 -32.64 2.00
C CYS A 29 24.77 -33.79 1.44
N LEU A 30 24.66 -34.95 2.10
CA LEU A 30 25.27 -36.19 1.67
C LEU A 30 24.48 -36.84 0.53
N SER A 31 25.15 -36.99 -0.61
CA SER A 31 24.56 -37.44 -1.87
C SER A 31 25.30 -38.66 -2.44
N PRO A 32 24.69 -39.44 -3.36
CA PRO A 32 25.31 -40.63 -3.96
C PRO A 32 26.70 -40.37 -4.56
N PRO A 33 27.58 -41.38 -4.65
CA PRO A 33 27.32 -42.83 -4.54
C PRO A 33 27.39 -43.41 -3.10
N PRO A 34 26.86 -44.63 -2.85
CA PRO A 34 27.04 -45.33 -1.58
C PRO A 34 28.50 -45.82 -1.36
N PRO A 35 28.87 -46.26 -0.13
CA PRO A 35 30.16 -46.89 0.16
C PRO A 35 30.48 -48.08 -0.77
N PRO A 36 31.77 -48.38 -1.05
CA PRO A 36 32.98 -47.85 -0.39
C PRO A 36 33.46 -46.50 -0.90
N THR A 37 32.99 -46.02 -2.04
CA THR A 37 33.32 -44.67 -2.56
C THR A 37 32.70 -43.58 -1.67
N GLY A 38 31.53 -43.88 -1.11
CA GLY A 38 30.93 -43.15 0.00
C GLY A 38 30.22 -41.87 -0.41
N PRO A 39 29.19 -41.44 0.36
CA PRO A 39 28.40 -40.30 -0.03
C PRO A 39 29.24 -39.02 -0.02
N ILE A 40 29.08 -38.22 -1.06
CA ILE A 40 29.84 -36.97 -1.24
C ILE A 40 29.05 -35.79 -0.68
N PRO A 41 29.68 -34.86 0.04
CA PRO A 41 29.06 -33.59 0.43
C PRO A 41 28.80 -32.72 -0.80
N VAL A 42 27.54 -32.41 -1.09
CA VAL A 42 27.11 -31.57 -2.22
C VAL A 42 26.30 -30.38 -1.68
N PRO A 43 26.63 -29.13 -2.08
CA PRO A 43 25.87 -27.96 -1.64
C PRO A 43 24.60 -27.76 -2.49
N TYR A 44 23.46 -27.59 -1.83
CA TYR A 44 22.15 -27.35 -2.43
C TYR A 44 21.63 -25.94 -2.11
N PRO A 45 20.87 -25.32 -3.03
CA PRO A 45 20.17 -24.06 -2.78
C PRO A 45 18.75 -24.29 -2.29
N ASP A 46 18.42 -23.76 -1.12
CA ASP A 46 17.09 -23.88 -0.53
C ASP A 46 16.21 -22.66 -0.81
N SER A 47 14.94 -22.87 -1.16
CA SER A 47 13.96 -21.81 -1.37
C SER A 47 12.66 -22.09 -0.61
N SER A 48 12.15 -21.08 0.09
CA SER A 48 10.90 -21.19 0.84
C SER A 48 10.04 -19.94 0.72
N PHE A 49 8.74 -20.09 0.95
CA PHE A 49 7.72 -19.11 0.60
C PHE A 49 6.73 -18.86 1.74
N ALA A 50 6.29 -17.61 1.89
CA ALA A 50 5.36 -17.20 2.92
C ALA A 50 3.97 -17.82 2.79
N ARG A 51 3.54 -18.18 1.58
CA ARG A 51 2.32 -18.97 1.38
C ARG A 51 2.32 -20.29 2.17
N ASP A 52 3.51 -20.83 2.46
CA ASP A 52 3.71 -22.06 3.22
C ASP A 52 3.95 -21.82 4.72
N LEU A 53 3.72 -20.59 5.21
CA LEU A 53 3.83 -20.25 6.62
C LEU A 53 2.92 -21.14 7.48
N LYS A 54 3.53 -21.68 8.54
CA LYS A 54 2.90 -22.45 9.61
C LYS A 54 3.18 -21.80 10.96
N GLN A 55 2.31 -22.10 11.93
CA GLN A 55 2.38 -21.56 13.28
C GLN A 55 2.51 -20.02 13.32
N GLY A 56 1.79 -19.32 12.44
CA GLY A 56 1.64 -17.86 12.50
C GLY A 56 0.79 -17.41 13.69
N SER A 57 0.54 -16.11 13.78
CA SER A 57 -0.40 -15.49 14.72
C SER A 57 -1.80 -16.14 14.65
N ARG A 58 -2.55 -16.05 15.74
CA ARG A 58 -3.92 -16.60 15.85
C ARG A 58 -4.99 -15.51 15.86
N ALA A 59 -4.74 -14.40 16.54
CA ALA A 59 -5.66 -13.30 16.77
C ALA A 59 -5.50 -12.19 15.73
N VAL A 60 -4.26 -11.84 15.39
CA VAL A 60 -3.98 -10.76 14.43
C VAL A 60 -3.75 -11.35 13.05
N MET A 61 -4.44 -10.83 12.03
CA MET A 61 -4.33 -11.31 10.65
C MET A 61 -4.02 -10.16 9.69
N ILE A 62 -3.20 -10.45 8.69
CA ILE A 62 -2.91 -9.53 7.58
C ILE A 62 -3.46 -10.16 6.30
N GLY A 63 -4.41 -9.49 5.66
CA GLY A 63 -5.13 -10.03 4.50
C GLY A 63 -5.95 -11.29 4.83
N GLY A 64 -6.49 -11.39 6.04
CA GLY A 64 -7.26 -12.56 6.50
C GLY A 64 -6.41 -13.82 6.72
N LYS A 65 -5.09 -13.69 6.77
CA LYS A 65 -4.16 -14.80 6.99
C LYS A 65 -3.16 -14.45 8.10
N PRO A 66 -2.59 -15.45 8.79
CA PRO A 66 -1.70 -15.22 9.93
C PRO A 66 -0.36 -14.59 9.51
N LEU A 67 0.24 -13.83 10.42
CA LEU A 67 1.57 -13.22 10.29
C LEU A 67 2.64 -14.04 11.04
N ALA A 68 3.91 -13.84 10.68
CA ALA A 68 5.03 -14.56 11.24
C ALA A 68 5.49 -13.95 12.57
N LEU A 69 5.61 -14.79 13.59
CA LEU A 69 6.03 -14.45 14.94
C LEU A 69 7.37 -15.13 15.25
N ARG A 70 8.29 -14.36 15.86
CA ARG A 70 9.61 -14.82 16.28
C ARG A 70 9.50 -16.09 17.15
N GLY A 71 10.35 -17.07 16.86
CA GLY A 71 10.48 -18.30 17.66
C GLY A 71 9.25 -19.20 17.63
N GLN A 72 8.31 -18.95 16.72
CA GLN A 72 7.10 -19.74 16.57
C GLN A 72 6.88 -20.12 15.11
N SER A 73 6.88 -19.12 14.23
CA SER A 73 6.50 -19.32 12.84
C SER A 73 7.68 -19.78 11.98
N PHE A 74 7.36 -20.55 10.94
CA PHE A 74 8.32 -21.06 9.97
C PHE A 74 7.66 -21.28 8.62
N TYR A 75 8.48 -21.30 7.57
CA TYR A 75 8.07 -21.76 6.25
C TYR A 75 8.31 -23.27 6.14
N ALA A 76 7.30 -23.99 5.68
CA ALA A 76 7.37 -25.43 5.41
C ALA A 76 7.10 -25.68 3.92
N SER A 77 7.94 -25.08 3.08
CA SER A 77 7.82 -25.17 1.63
C SER A 77 8.21 -26.54 1.12
N LYS A 78 7.49 -27.00 0.10
CA LYS A 78 7.78 -28.21 -0.64
C LYS A 78 7.54 -27.92 -2.13
N PRO A 79 8.53 -28.10 -3.01
CA PRO A 79 9.91 -28.47 -2.70
C PRO A 79 10.70 -27.36 -1.97
N LEU A 80 11.78 -27.74 -1.28
CA LEU A 80 12.75 -26.85 -0.66
C LEU A 80 13.97 -26.62 -1.58
N GLY A 81 14.50 -27.66 -2.24
CA GLY A 81 15.65 -27.56 -3.15
C GLY A 81 16.74 -28.62 -2.93
N ASP A 82 16.72 -29.31 -1.79
CA ASP A 82 17.68 -30.34 -1.37
C ASP A 82 17.16 -31.78 -1.56
N GLU A 83 16.01 -31.97 -2.21
CA GLU A 83 15.37 -33.28 -2.40
C GLU A 83 16.21 -34.28 -3.21
N ALA A 84 17.18 -33.78 -4.00
CA ALA A 84 18.09 -34.64 -4.74
C ALA A 84 19.14 -35.33 -3.85
N ALA A 85 19.32 -34.87 -2.61
CA ALA A 85 20.12 -35.57 -1.62
C ALA A 85 19.42 -36.86 -1.16
N THR A 86 20.20 -37.84 -0.72
CA THR A 86 19.66 -39.15 -0.34
C THR A 86 19.49 -39.24 1.16
N ARG A 87 18.24 -39.35 1.63
CA ARG A 87 17.92 -39.46 3.07
C ARG A 87 18.67 -40.59 3.78
N ASN A 88 18.85 -41.73 3.11
CA ASN A 88 19.58 -42.89 3.65
C ASN A 88 21.10 -42.63 3.81
N PHE A 89 21.63 -41.56 3.21
CA PHE A 89 23.02 -41.13 3.38
C PHE A 89 23.17 -40.03 4.44
N GLY A 90 22.08 -39.67 5.13
CA GLY A 90 22.10 -38.73 6.25
C GLY A 90 21.60 -37.33 5.93
N GLY A 91 21.37 -36.96 4.66
CA GLY A 91 20.89 -35.62 4.30
C GLY A 91 21.91 -34.53 4.63
N SER A 92 21.45 -33.36 5.10
CA SER A 92 22.33 -32.26 5.51
C SER A 92 23.35 -32.69 6.55
N VAL A 93 24.61 -32.29 6.37
CA VAL A 93 25.71 -32.62 7.30
C VAL A 93 25.53 -31.99 8.69
N LEU A 94 24.66 -30.99 8.80
CA LEU A 94 24.36 -30.29 10.06
C LEU A 94 23.09 -30.81 10.71
N THR A 95 22.00 -30.87 9.94
CA THR A 95 20.66 -31.13 10.50
C THR A 95 20.19 -32.56 10.33
N HIS A 96 20.94 -33.38 9.58
CA HIS A 96 20.61 -34.76 9.25
C HIS A 96 19.22 -34.94 8.63
N THR A 97 18.73 -33.91 7.93
CA THR A 97 17.43 -33.92 7.26
C THR A 97 17.56 -33.51 5.81
N ILE A 98 16.48 -33.74 5.06
CA ILE A 98 16.21 -33.08 3.78
C ILE A 98 14.84 -32.42 3.87
N SER A 99 14.64 -31.33 3.13
CA SER A 99 13.36 -30.61 3.03
C SER A 99 12.79 -30.17 4.38
N GLY A 100 13.69 -29.72 5.26
CA GLY A 100 13.38 -29.17 6.57
C GLY A 100 12.67 -27.82 6.52
N LYS A 101 12.52 -27.19 7.69
CA LYS A 101 11.80 -25.91 7.82
C LYS A 101 12.77 -24.73 7.67
N THR A 102 12.24 -23.58 7.24
CA THR A 102 12.97 -22.30 7.31
C THR A 102 12.47 -21.47 8.49
N TYR A 103 13.37 -21.09 9.38
CA TYR A 103 13.07 -20.27 10.57
C TYR A 103 13.68 -18.88 10.47
N PHE A 104 13.02 -17.92 11.12
CA PHE A 104 13.49 -16.56 11.29
C PHE A 104 14.46 -16.45 12.46
N GLN A 105 15.62 -15.85 12.18
CA GLN A 105 16.72 -15.62 13.12
C GLN A 105 16.80 -14.14 13.55
N ALA A 106 16.21 -13.24 12.77
CA ALA A 106 15.99 -11.84 13.16
C ALA A 106 14.48 -11.51 13.11
N HIS A 107 14.12 -10.36 13.68
CA HIS A 107 12.74 -9.94 13.92
C HIS A 107 12.72 -8.46 14.31
N SER A 108 11.53 -7.87 14.42
CA SER A 108 11.33 -6.49 14.90
C SER A 108 11.95 -6.25 16.29
N MET A 109 12.42 -5.02 16.52
CA MET A 109 13.03 -4.64 17.80
C MET A 109 12.00 -4.27 18.87
N ASP A 110 10.79 -3.87 18.47
CA ASP A 110 9.79 -3.25 19.34
C ASP A 110 8.33 -3.61 18.98
N VAL A 111 8.04 -4.07 17.76
CA VAL A 111 6.68 -4.44 17.36
C VAL A 111 6.41 -5.90 17.71
N ALA A 112 5.50 -6.10 18.67
CA ALA A 112 5.04 -7.41 19.10
C ALA A 112 3.56 -7.64 18.81
N VAL A 113 3.23 -8.88 18.45
CA VAL A 113 1.89 -9.42 18.30
C VAL A 113 1.80 -10.68 19.15
N GLU A 114 0.76 -10.82 19.97
CA GLU A 114 0.58 -11.97 20.86
C GLU A 114 1.80 -12.20 21.79
N GLY A 115 2.40 -11.09 22.24
CA GLY A 115 3.59 -11.12 23.10
C GLY A 115 4.89 -11.54 22.39
N LYS A 116 4.87 -11.73 21.06
CA LYS A 116 6.04 -12.14 20.27
C LYS A 116 6.37 -11.10 19.21
N LEU A 117 7.66 -10.83 19.03
CA LEU A 117 8.13 -9.88 18.03
C LEU A 117 7.81 -10.38 16.63
N VAL A 118 7.41 -9.48 15.75
CA VAL A 118 7.01 -9.82 14.37
C VAL A 118 8.22 -10.02 13.48
N CYS A 119 8.16 -10.98 12.56
CA CYS A 119 9.19 -11.15 11.53
C CYS A 119 8.85 -10.32 10.30
N ARG A 120 9.86 -9.78 9.61
CA ARG A 120 9.71 -8.77 8.56
C ARG A 120 10.55 -9.10 7.33
N HIS A 121 10.44 -8.23 6.34
CA HIS A 121 11.39 -8.13 5.25
C HIS A 121 12.81 -7.87 5.78
N LEU A 122 13.82 -8.47 5.14
CA LEU A 122 15.24 -8.46 5.47
C LEU A 122 15.62 -9.10 6.81
N ASP A 123 14.66 -9.52 7.63
CA ASP A 123 14.96 -10.34 8.80
C ASP A 123 15.59 -11.66 8.33
N LEU A 124 16.76 -11.98 8.89
CA LEU A 124 17.54 -13.16 8.52
C LEU A 124 16.78 -14.44 8.83
N THR A 125 17.02 -15.45 8.01
CA THR A 125 16.47 -16.79 8.11
C THR A 125 17.55 -17.84 7.91
N THR A 126 17.31 -19.04 8.40
CA THR A 126 18.14 -20.22 8.11
C THR A 126 17.21 -21.36 7.69
N SER A 127 17.65 -22.21 6.76
CA SER A 127 16.84 -23.24 6.09
C SER A 127 17.25 -24.66 6.50
N ASN A 128 16.48 -25.64 6.01
CA ASN A 128 16.62 -27.07 6.28
C ASN A 128 16.73 -27.47 7.76
N HIS A 129 15.91 -26.88 8.63
CA HIS A 129 15.93 -27.20 10.06
C HIS A 129 15.30 -28.55 10.40
N ALA A 130 16.06 -29.36 11.14
CA ALA A 130 15.59 -30.39 12.07
C ALA A 130 16.20 -30.23 13.48
N SER A 131 17.29 -29.46 13.59
CA SER A 131 17.99 -29.05 14.81
C SER A 131 18.43 -27.58 14.66
N TYR A 132 18.97 -26.99 15.74
CA TYR A 132 19.65 -25.70 15.65
C TYR A 132 21.18 -25.92 15.66
N PRO A 133 21.96 -25.26 14.76
CA PRO A 133 21.53 -24.35 13.70
C PRO A 133 20.91 -25.08 12.49
N GLY A 134 20.33 -24.31 11.56
CA GLY A 134 19.84 -24.84 10.27
C GLY A 134 20.98 -25.25 9.32
N GLY A 135 20.63 -25.88 8.20
CA GLY A 135 21.56 -26.37 7.18
C GLY A 135 22.25 -25.27 6.36
N THR A 136 21.63 -24.10 6.26
CA THR A 136 22.18 -22.94 5.52
C THR A 136 22.69 -21.82 6.43
N PRO A 137 23.65 -21.00 5.95
CA PRO A 137 23.97 -19.72 6.59
C PRO A 137 22.76 -18.77 6.65
N PRO A 138 22.79 -17.76 7.54
CA PRO A 138 21.74 -16.75 7.59
C PRO A 138 21.56 -15.99 6.27
N ILE A 139 20.35 -16.02 5.71
CA ILE A 139 19.97 -15.36 4.45
C ILE A 139 18.69 -14.52 4.68
N PRO A 140 18.58 -13.31 4.10
CA PRO A 140 17.44 -12.44 4.32
C PRO A 140 16.13 -13.02 3.77
N ASN A 141 15.05 -12.87 4.54
CA ASN A 141 13.69 -13.03 4.03
C ASN A 141 13.30 -11.84 3.15
N MET A 142 13.06 -12.10 1.88
CA MET A 142 12.76 -11.07 0.89
C MET A 142 11.25 -11.05 0.62
N SER A 143 10.55 -9.99 1.01
CA SER A 143 9.21 -9.72 0.49
C SER A 143 9.31 -8.85 -0.76
N GLU A 144 8.17 -8.57 -1.40
CA GLU A 144 8.14 -7.53 -2.42
C GLU A 144 8.59 -6.20 -1.77
N MET A 145 9.87 -5.90 -1.93
CA MET A 145 10.33 -4.53 -2.10
C MET A 145 9.47 -3.86 -3.17
N HIS A 146 9.49 -2.54 -3.22
CA HIS A 146 8.87 -1.64 -4.20
C HIS A 146 9.07 -1.97 -5.70
N ARG A 147 9.51 -3.19 -6.09
CA ARG A 147 9.73 -3.66 -7.44
C ARG A 147 8.47 -3.79 -8.29
N LEU A 148 7.28 -4.06 -7.76
CA LEU A 148 6.08 -4.13 -8.62
C LEU A 148 5.84 -2.81 -9.36
N ALA A 149 6.00 -1.69 -8.66
CA ALA A 149 5.86 -0.37 -9.24
C ALA A 149 6.95 -0.13 -10.29
N LEU A 150 8.22 -0.41 -9.94
CA LEU A 150 9.37 -0.27 -10.83
C LEU A 150 9.32 -1.17 -12.08
N ASP A 151 8.90 -2.42 -11.92
CA ASP A 151 8.75 -3.40 -13.00
C ASP A 151 7.62 -2.94 -13.96
N ARG A 152 6.51 -2.41 -13.42
CA ARG A 152 5.44 -1.80 -14.22
C ARG A 152 5.90 -0.54 -14.95
N ILE A 153 6.70 0.30 -14.29
CA ILE A 153 7.30 1.50 -14.89
C ILE A 153 8.19 1.11 -16.07
N ALA A 154 9.08 0.14 -15.87
CA ALA A 154 9.94 -0.41 -16.92
C ALA A 154 9.12 -1.00 -18.08
N ALA A 155 7.97 -1.60 -17.79
CA ALA A 155 7.03 -2.13 -18.77
C ALA A 155 6.09 -1.08 -19.41
N LYS A 156 6.29 0.22 -19.13
CA LYS A 156 5.46 1.35 -19.58
C LYS A 156 3.99 1.19 -19.19
N GLN A 157 3.75 0.71 -17.96
CA GLN A 157 2.44 0.49 -17.36
C GLN A 157 2.20 1.49 -16.23
N CYS A 158 0.93 1.65 -15.84
CA CYS A 158 0.57 2.35 -14.61
C CYS A 158 1.09 1.55 -13.40
N PRO A 159 1.88 2.15 -12.49
CA PRO A 159 2.40 1.45 -11.32
C PRO A 159 1.26 0.94 -10.42
N CYS A 160 0.17 1.71 -10.35
CA CYS A 160 -0.95 1.44 -9.48
C CYS A 160 -1.87 0.34 -10.02
N CYS A 161 -2.43 0.46 -11.24
CA CYS A 161 -3.38 -0.51 -11.79
C CYS A 161 -2.76 -1.56 -12.73
N GLY A 162 -1.52 -1.36 -13.20
CA GLY A 162 -0.84 -2.26 -14.14
C GLY A 162 -1.29 -2.16 -15.61
N SER A 163 -2.26 -1.31 -15.94
CA SER A 163 -2.72 -1.11 -17.32
C SER A 163 -1.80 -0.16 -18.10
N ARG A 164 -1.61 -0.42 -19.39
CA ARG A 164 -0.94 0.47 -20.35
C ARG A 164 -1.85 1.60 -20.83
N ASP A 165 -3.16 1.36 -20.86
CA ASP A 165 -4.18 2.32 -21.32
C ASP A 165 -4.64 3.30 -20.22
N CYS A 166 -4.04 3.18 -19.03
CA CYS A 166 -4.29 4.11 -17.95
C CYS A 166 -3.57 5.43 -18.25
N ALA A 167 -4.25 6.56 -18.10
CA ALA A 167 -3.66 7.89 -18.24
C ALA A 167 -2.49 8.15 -17.28
N ALA A 168 -2.43 7.39 -16.17
CA ALA A 168 -1.33 7.38 -15.22
C ALA A 168 -0.19 6.40 -15.57
N ALA A 169 -0.18 5.77 -16.75
CA ALA A 169 0.91 4.90 -17.22
C ALA A 169 2.20 5.69 -17.46
N PHE A 170 3.35 5.09 -17.17
CA PHE A 170 4.66 5.70 -17.43
C PHE A 170 4.95 5.73 -18.93
N LYS A 171 5.35 6.91 -19.42
CA LYS A 171 5.83 7.16 -20.77
C LYS A 171 7.36 7.19 -20.78
N GLU A 172 7.93 7.09 -21.96
CA GLU A 172 9.37 7.12 -22.16
C GLU A 172 9.97 8.46 -21.72
N GLY A 173 11.06 8.40 -20.95
CA GLY A 173 11.72 9.58 -20.39
C GLY A 173 11.10 10.14 -19.09
N GLU A 174 10.02 9.55 -18.57
CA GLU A 174 9.48 9.95 -17.27
C GLU A 174 10.22 9.26 -16.12
N GLU A 175 10.79 10.04 -15.21
CA GLU A 175 11.45 9.53 -14.00
C GLU A 175 10.48 9.44 -12.81
N PRO A 176 10.48 8.32 -12.07
CA PRO A 176 9.70 8.21 -10.85
C PRO A 176 10.32 9.06 -9.73
N LEU A 177 9.48 9.79 -9.02
CA LEU A 177 9.82 10.53 -7.81
C LEU A 177 9.17 9.88 -6.60
N SER A 178 9.80 10.05 -5.44
CA SER A 178 9.13 9.82 -4.17
C SER A 178 8.09 10.91 -3.90
N MET A 179 7.12 10.62 -3.02
CA MET A 179 6.20 11.63 -2.50
C MET A 179 6.93 12.87 -1.96
N ARG A 180 8.07 12.66 -1.28
CA ARG A 180 8.78 13.73 -0.61
C ARG A 180 9.39 14.72 -1.61
N GLU A 181 9.97 14.18 -2.68
CA GLU A 181 10.52 14.97 -3.78
C GLU A 181 9.40 15.68 -4.55
N ALA A 182 8.34 14.96 -4.90
CA ALA A 182 7.23 15.53 -5.68
C ALA A 182 6.53 16.68 -4.94
N LEU A 183 6.26 16.51 -3.64
CA LEU A 183 5.61 17.54 -2.82
C LEU A 183 6.57 18.64 -2.33
N GLY A 184 7.86 18.59 -2.68
CA GLY A 184 8.85 19.57 -2.23
C GLY A 184 9.08 19.56 -0.71
N ILE A 185 8.93 18.42 -0.05
CA ILE A 185 9.15 18.25 1.41
C ILE A 185 10.46 17.50 1.73
N ASP A 186 11.23 17.14 0.70
CA ASP A 186 12.60 16.64 0.83
C ASP A 186 13.59 17.82 0.88
N PRO A 187 14.35 18.01 1.99
CA PRO A 187 15.38 19.04 2.10
C PRO A 187 16.47 18.99 1.02
N LYS A 188 16.65 17.84 0.35
CA LYS A 188 17.64 17.65 -0.72
C LYS A 188 17.08 17.93 -2.11
N ALA A 189 15.77 18.03 -2.26
CA ALA A 189 15.15 18.25 -3.56
C ALA A 189 15.21 19.73 -3.98
N PRO A 190 15.35 20.03 -5.28
CA PRO A 190 15.47 21.41 -5.77
C PRO A 190 14.21 22.26 -5.54
N ASN A 191 13.06 21.62 -5.36
CA ASN A 191 11.76 22.26 -5.08
C ASN A 191 11.44 22.30 -3.57
N PHE A 192 12.43 22.19 -2.68
CA PHE A 192 12.20 22.15 -1.24
C PHE A 192 11.48 23.41 -0.71
N ASN A 193 10.37 23.19 -0.01
CA ASN A 193 9.61 24.21 0.69
C ASN A 193 9.55 23.87 2.18
N LYS A 194 10.31 24.63 2.99
CA LYS A 194 10.38 24.43 4.44
C LYS A 194 9.01 24.51 5.12
N LYS A 195 8.16 25.48 4.75
CA LYS A 195 6.84 25.65 5.35
C LYS A 195 5.96 24.44 5.08
N ARG A 196 5.93 23.98 3.82
CA ARG A 196 5.17 22.78 3.41
C ARG A 196 5.67 21.51 4.11
N ALA A 197 6.99 21.40 4.32
CA ALA A 197 7.57 20.28 5.05
C ALA A 197 7.22 20.29 6.55
N GLU A 198 7.14 21.46 7.18
CA GLU A 198 6.68 21.64 8.56
C GLU A 198 5.19 21.33 8.70
N GLU A 199 4.37 21.81 7.76
CA GLU A 199 2.94 21.51 7.68
C GLU A 199 2.69 20.00 7.54
N TYR A 200 3.42 19.32 6.64
CA TYR A 200 3.34 17.86 6.49
C TYR A 200 3.69 17.11 7.79
N LYS A 201 4.72 17.57 8.53
CA LYS A 201 5.08 16.97 9.83
C LYS A 201 3.94 17.14 10.84
N LEU A 202 3.34 18.32 10.90
CA LEU A 202 2.19 18.59 11.76
C LEU A 202 1.00 17.69 11.41
N LEU A 203 0.64 17.63 10.12
CA LEU A 203 -0.46 16.81 9.62
C LEU A 203 -0.27 15.31 9.89
N ARG A 204 0.97 14.81 9.83
CA ARG A 204 1.28 13.43 10.25
C ARG A 204 1.07 13.23 11.76
N SER A 205 1.41 14.22 12.57
CA SER A 205 1.14 14.17 14.02
C SER A 205 -0.36 14.16 14.28
N VAL A 206 -1.12 15.04 13.64
CA VAL A 206 -2.58 15.13 13.73
C VAL A 206 -3.23 13.82 13.28
N LYS A 207 -2.76 13.19 12.18
CA LYS A 207 -3.24 11.86 11.77
C LYS A 207 -3.04 10.81 12.85
N LYS A 208 -1.97 10.90 13.63
CA LYS A 208 -1.64 9.92 14.68
C LYS A 208 -2.45 10.15 15.95
N THR A 209 -2.74 11.40 16.32
CA THR A 209 -3.38 11.74 17.61
C THR A 209 -4.89 11.99 17.50
N GLU A 210 -5.36 12.59 16.40
CA GLU A 210 -6.74 13.09 16.25
C GLU A 210 -7.61 12.28 15.26
N CYS A 211 -7.04 11.28 14.59
CA CYS A 211 -7.77 10.51 13.58
C CYS A 211 -8.78 9.56 14.22
N THR A 212 -10.04 9.67 13.79
CA THR A 212 -11.16 8.83 14.28
C THR A 212 -11.82 8.01 13.17
N CYS A 213 -11.22 7.94 11.98
CA CYS A 213 -11.73 7.18 10.84
C CYS A 213 -10.69 6.18 10.29
N ASP A 214 -11.17 5.15 9.60
CA ASP A 214 -10.33 4.17 8.87
C ASP A 214 -9.90 4.67 7.47
N GLY A 215 -10.13 5.95 7.19
CA GLY A 215 -9.84 6.57 5.91
C GLY A 215 -8.34 6.65 5.61
N LYS A 216 -7.99 6.36 4.34
CA LYS A 216 -6.64 6.55 3.83
C LYS A 216 -6.44 8.02 3.48
N THR A 217 -5.28 8.57 3.83
CA THR A 217 -4.90 9.96 3.52
C THR A 217 -3.54 10.05 2.82
N PHE A 218 -2.84 8.93 2.73
CA PHE A 218 -1.58 8.80 2.03
C PHE A 218 -1.65 7.58 1.11
N PRO A 219 -1.04 7.66 -0.08
CA PRO A 219 -0.95 6.52 -0.99
C PRO A 219 -0.09 5.42 -0.39
N SER A 220 -0.38 4.19 -0.81
CA SER A 220 0.36 2.99 -0.45
C SER A 220 0.88 2.30 -1.70
N PRO A 221 1.95 1.50 -1.60
CA PRO A 221 2.41 0.67 -2.72
C PRO A 221 1.28 -0.18 -3.32
N PRO A 222 1.20 -0.32 -4.65
CA PRO A 222 2.14 0.19 -5.66
C PRO A 222 1.77 1.58 -6.22
N CYS A 223 0.85 2.31 -5.59
CA CYS A 223 0.31 3.59 -6.09
C CYS A 223 1.06 4.81 -5.58
N ASP A 224 2.06 4.64 -4.71
CA ASP A 224 2.85 5.69 -4.04
C ASP A 224 4.06 6.16 -4.85
N VAL A 225 4.00 6.04 -6.18
CA VAL A 225 4.99 6.59 -7.11
C VAL A 225 4.49 7.91 -7.67
N PHE A 226 5.33 8.94 -7.57
CA PHE A 226 5.04 10.30 -8.02
C PHE A 226 5.90 10.67 -9.22
N ARG A 227 5.64 11.83 -9.81
CA ARG A 227 6.31 12.37 -11.01
C ARG A 227 6.33 13.89 -10.93
N LYS A 228 7.01 14.59 -11.84
CA LYS A 228 6.84 16.05 -11.95
C LYS A 228 5.44 16.39 -12.47
N PRO A 229 4.79 17.49 -12.02
CA PRO A 229 3.51 17.94 -12.55
C PRO A 229 3.53 18.08 -14.07
N ASP A 230 2.47 17.61 -14.73
CA ASP A 230 2.30 17.70 -16.19
C ASP A 230 0.81 17.97 -16.50
N GLU A 231 0.53 19.10 -17.16
CA GLU A 231 -0.84 19.57 -17.44
C GLU A 231 -1.59 18.59 -18.34
N LYS A 232 -0.93 18.10 -19.39
CA LYS A 232 -1.54 17.16 -20.33
C LYS A 232 -1.95 15.86 -19.64
N ARG A 233 -1.06 15.29 -18.83
CA ARG A 233 -1.33 14.08 -18.04
C ARG A 233 -2.43 14.33 -17.01
N HIS A 234 -2.45 15.49 -16.36
CA HIS A 234 -3.53 15.87 -15.46
C HIS A 234 -4.88 15.85 -16.18
N THR A 235 -5.00 16.51 -17.34
CA THR A 235 -6.23 16.51 -18.15
C THR A 235 -6.62 15.12 -18.63
N ASP A 236 -5.66 14.29 -19.06
CA ASP A 236 -5.92 12.92 -19.48
C ASP A 236 -6.46 12.05 -18.32
N ILE A 237 -5.87 12.20 -17.12
CA ILE A 237 -6.32 11.51 -15.89
C ILE A 237 -7.72 11.98 -15.51
N GLU A 238 -7.99 13.28 -15.56
CA GLU A 238 -9.29 13.84 -15.23
C GLU A 238 -10.39 13.34 -16.17
N ARG A 239 -10.13 13.34 -17.48
CA ARG A 239 -11.06 12.80 -18.48
C ARG A 239 -11.34 11.31 -18.25
N GLN A 240 -10.31 10.51 -17.96
CA GLN A 240 -10.50 9.09 -17.66
C GLN A 240 -11.26 8.90 -16.33
N TRP A 241 -10.96 9.70 -15.32
CA TRP A 241 -11.66 9.65 -14.05
C TRP A 241 -13.15 9.97 -14.19
N ASP A 242 -13.52 10.94 -15.02
CA ASP A 242 -14.93 11.28 -15.26
C ASP A 242 -15.73 10.09 -15.83
N GLN A 243 -15.08 9.25 -16.65
CA GLN A 243 -15.68 8.02 -17.18
C GLN A 243 -15.76 6.91 -16.12
N GLU A 244 -14.75 6.81 -15.25
CA GLU A 244 -14.63 5.73 -14.25
C GLU A 244 -15.32 6.02 -12.91
N ARG A 245 -15.67 7.27 -12.62
CA ARG A 245 -16.27 7.70 -11.36
C ARG A 245 -17.53 6.91 -11.00
N GLY A 246 -18.36 6.61 -11.99
CA GLY A 246 -19.56 5.79 -11.82
C GLY A 246 -19.24 4.35 -11.43
N ASN A 247 -18.22 3.76 -12.06
CA ASN A 247 -17.75 2.40 -11.76
C ASN A 247 -17.19 2.31 -10.35
N TYR A 248 -16.40 3.30 -9.94
CA TYR A 248 -15.89 3.37 -8.57
C TYR A 248 -17.02 3.45 -7.54
N LYS A 249 -18.04 4.28 -7.74
CA LYS A 249 -19.19 4.37 -6.81
C LYS A 249 -19.91 3.02 -6.65
N LYS A 250 -20.12 2.30 -7.76
CA LYS A 250 -20.70 0.93 -7.74
C LYS A 250 -19.81 -0.05 -7.00
N TRP A 251 -18.49 -0.02 -7.28
CA TRP A 251 -17.50 -0.83 -6.58
C TRP A 251 -17.49 -0.54 -5.08
N TYR A 252 -17.53 0.74 -4.69
CA TYR A 252 -17.48 1.15 -3.29
C TYR A 252 -18.70 0.63 -2.52
N LYS A 253 -19.91 0.80 -3.09
CA LYS A 253 -21.15 0.25 -2.52
C LYS A 253 -21.08 -1.26 -2.35
N LYS A 254 -20.55 -1.98 -3.35
CA LYS A 254 -20.41 -3.44 -3.30
C LYS A 254 -19.43 -3.91 -2.22
N ASN A 255 -18.29 -3.23 -2.04
CA ASN A 255 -17.22 -3.69 -1.15
C ASN A 255 -17.35 -3.18 0.29
N HIS A 256 -18.04 -2.05 0.50
CA HIS A 256 -18.17 -1.43 1.82
C HIS A 256 -19.61 -1.41 2.34
N GLY A 257 -20.60 -1.81 1.54
CA GLY A 257 -22.02 -1.78 1.92
C GLY A 257 -22.58 -0.36 2.09
N VAL A 258 -21.84 0.68 1.66
CA VAL A 258 -22.20 2.09 1.85
C VAL A 258 -22.36 2.77 0.50
N GLU A 259 -23.50 3.43 0.31
CA GLU A 259 -23.76 4.24 -0.88
C GLU A 259 -23.23 5.67 -0.69
N LEU A 260 -22.31 6.08 -1.57
CA LEU A 260 -21.72 7.41 -1.54
C LEU A 260 -22.76 8.44 -1.97
N ARG A 261 -23.00 9.43 -1.10
CA ARG A 261 -23.96 10.51 -1.34
C ARG A 261 -23.43 11.47 -2.39
N PRO A 262 -24.29 11.94 -3.32
CA PRO A 262 -23.90 12.95 -4.31
C PRO A 262 -23.96 14.36 -3.69
N ALA A 263 -23.46 15.37 -4.41
CA ALA A 263 -23.37 16.74 -3.90
C ALA A 263 -24.75 17.32 -3.55
N GLU A 264 -25.77 16.96 -4.31
CA GLU A 264 -27.15 17.43 -4.12
C GLU A 264 -27.68 17.06 -2.73
N HIS A 265 -27.32 15.88 -2.21
CA HIS A 265 -27.73 15.44 -0.88
C HIS A 265 -27.13 16.31 0.23
N PHE A 266 -25.84 16.64 0.12
CA PHE A 266 -25.16 17.51 1.09
C PHE A 266 -25.68 18.95 1.00
N SER A 267 -25.89 19.45 -0.22
CA SER A 267 -26.45 20.78 -0.48
C SER A 267 -27.84 20.93 0.17
N GLN A 268 -28.71 19.93 0.03
CA GLN A 268 -30.02 19.91 0.70
C GLN A 268 -29.92 19.85 2.22
N THR A 269 -28.99 19.05 2.75
CA THR A 269 -28.79 18.92 4.20
C THR A 269 -28.30 20.24 4.82
N MET A 270 -27.41 20.95 4.14
CA MET A 270 -26.95 22.28 4.56
C MET A 270 -28.07 23.32 4.46
N LEU A 271 -28.86 23.31 3.39
CA LEU A 271 -30.01 24.20 3.23
C LEU A 271 -31.08 23.99 4.31
N ALA A 272 -31.24 22.77 4.82
CA ALA A 272 -32.21 22.46 5.87
C ALA A 272 -31.95 23.21 7.19
N ALA A 273 -30.75 23.78 7.38
CA ALA A 273 -30.45 24.67 8.51
C ALA A 273 -31.15 26.05 8.40
N TYR A 274 -31.68 26.41 7.23
CA TYR A 274 -32.34 27.68 6.97
C TYR A 274 -33.88 27.54 6.96
N PRO A 275 -34.64 28.58 7.33
CA PRO A 275 -36.09 28.59 7.19
C PRO A 275 -36.56 28.36 5.74
N PRO A 276 -37.71 27.72 5.49
CA PRO A 276 -38.20 27.44 4.13
C PRO A 276 -38.28 28.68 3.22
N ALA A 277 -38.68 29.82 3.77
CA ALA A 277 -38.73 31.08 3.03
C ALA A 277 -37.35 31.54 2.54
N THR A 278 -36.32 31.35 3.38
CA THR A 278 -34.93 31.68 3.06
C THR A 278 -34.37 30.72 2.02
N GLN A 279 -34.68 29.42 2.11
CA GLN A 279 -34.30 28.43 1.10
C GLN A 279 -34.86 28.82 -0.29
N ALA A 280 -36.16 29.13 -0.37
CA ALA A 280 -36.78 29.58 -1.62
C ALA A 280 -36.20 30.91 -2.15
N ALA A 281 -35.77 31.80 -1.26
CA ALA A 281 -35.09 33.04 -1.64
C ALA A 281 -33.68 32.77 -2.19
N MET A 282 -32.91 31.88 -1.57
CA MET A 282 -31.61 31.42 -2.04
C MET A 282 -31.70 30.73 -3.40
N ASP A 283 -32.69 29.86 -3.60
CA ASP A 283 -32.90 29.17 -4.88
C ASP A 283 -33.24 30.16 -6.01
N ARG A 284 -34.07 31.17 -5.73
CA ARG A 284 -34.33 32.25 -6.69
C ARG A 284 -33.07 33.06 -6.97
N ALA A 285 -32.29 33.39 -5.95
CA ALA A 285 -31.04 34.13 -6.08
C ALA A 285 -29.98 33.35 -6.89
N SER A 286 -29.96 32.02 -6.81
CA SER A 286 -29.03 31.15 -7.56
C SER A 286 -29.19 31.22 -9.07
N LYS A 287 -30.40 31.55 -9.54
CA LYS A 287 -30.78 31.66 -10.96
C LYS A 287 -30.44 33.02 -11.59
N LEU A 288 -29.96 33.97 -10.79
CA LEU A 288 -29.51 35.27 -11.29
C LEU A 288 -28.28 35.11 -12.20
N SER A 289 -28.04 36.10 -13.07
CA SER A 289 -26.83 36.13 -13.90
C SER A 289 -25.57 36.19 -13.03
N ARG A 290 -24.43 35.72 -13.55
CA ARG A 290 -23.16 35.69 -12.80
C ARG A 290 -22.79 37.06 -12.20
N GLN A 291 -23.00 38.14 -12.95
CA GLN A 291 -22.80 39.51 -12.48
C GLN A 291 -23.78 39.90 -11.35
N ALA A 292 -25.06 39.57 -11.49
CA ALA A 292 -26.07 39.88 -10.48
C ALA A 292 -25.89 39.06 -9.18
N ARG A 293 -25.36 37.83 -9.27
CA ARG A 293 -25.04 37.02 -8.08
C ARG A 293 -23.89 37.60 -7.25
N ALA A 294 -22.91 38.24 -7.89
CA ALA A 294 -21.74 38.79 -7.20
C ALA A 294 -22.09 39.84 -6.14
N GLY A 295 -23.19 40.58 -6.29
CA GLY A 295 -23.69 41.55 -5.30
C GLY A 295 -24.78 41.02 -4.37
N ASN A 296 -25.27 39.79 -4.56
CA ASN A 296 -26.41 39.25 -3.83
C ASN A 296 -25.95 38.28 -2.73
N LYS A 297 -26.14 38.66 -1.46
CA LYS A 297 -25.71 37.85 -0.30
C LYS A 297 -26.34 36.46 -0.25
N LEU A 298 -27.60 36.30 -0.65
CA LEU A 298 -28.27 35.00 -0.68
C LEU A 298 -27.73 34.12 -1.81
N ALA A 299 -27.40 34.69 -2.96
CA ALA A 299 -26.75 33.96 -4.06
C ALA A 299 -25.33 33.52 -3.66
N GLN A 300 -24.56 34.40 -3.00
CA GLN A 300 -23.22 34.08 -2.50
C GLN A 300 -23.26 32.95 -1.47
N GLU A 301 -24.21 33.00 -0.53
CA GLU A 301 -24.36 31.94 0.47
C GLU A 301 -24.79 30.62 -0.17
N ARG A 302 -25.69 30.67 -1.17
CA ARG A 302 -26.08 29.49 -1.94
C ARG A 302 -24.89 28.88 -2.70
N ASP A 303 -24.07 29.71 -3.34
CA ASP A 303 -22.85 29.29 -4.03
C ASP A 303 -21.84 28.65 -3.06
N ARG A 304 -21.73 29.16 -1.82
CA ARG A 304 -20.88 28.56 -0.77
C ARG A 304 -21.37 27.17 -0.38
N ILE A 305 -22.67 27.02 -0.11
CA ILE A 305 -23.29 25.73 0.21
C ILE A 305 -23.03 24.71 -0.91
N ASP A 306 -23.23 25.10 -2.17
CA ASP A 306 -23.00 24.21 -3.30
C ASP A 306 -21.51 23.86 -3.48
N SER A 307 -20.60 24.78 -3.17
CA SER A 307 -19.16 24.51 -3.16
C SER A 307 -18.79 23.49 -2.09
N ASP A 308 -19.26 23.67 -0.85
CA ASP A 308 -18.94 22.77 0.26
C ASP A 308 -19.59 21.40 0.08
N ALA A 309 -20.80 21.36 -0.47
CA ALA A 309 -21.46 20.12 -0.87
C ALA A 309 -20.66 19.34 -1.92
N LYS A 310 -20.08 20.03 -2.91
CA LYS A 310 -19.18 19.40 -3.91
C LYS A 310 -17.90 18.88 -3.27
N LYS A 311 -17.31 19.60 -2.31
CA LYS A 311 -16.13 19.13 -1.57
C LYS A 311 -16.43 17.85 -0.80
N LEU A 312 -17.54 17.79 -0.07
CA LEU A 312 -17.95 16.59 0.68
C LEU A 312 -18.26 15.38 -0.21
N ALA A 313 -18.85 15.61 -1.38
CA ALA A 313 -19.13 14.55 -2.35
C ALA A 313 -17.91 14.09 -3.16
N ARG A 314 -16.77 14.80 -3.04
CA ARG A 314 -15.55 14.53 -3.81
C ARG A 314 -14.96 13.15 -3.47
N ILE A 315 -14.35 12.54 -4.48
CA ILE A 315 -13.52 11.35 -4.32
C ILE A 315 -12.13 11.76 -4.77
N ASN A 316 -11.19 11.72 -3.84
CA ASN A 316 -9.83 12.21 -4.02
C ASN A 316 -8.93 11.09 -4.50
N HIS A 317 -7.89 11.48 -5.23
CA HIS A 317 -6.80 10.58 -5.54
C HIS A 317 -5.73 10.74 -4.46
N LEU A 318 -5.32 9.64 -3.81
CA LEU A 318 -4.31 9.65 -2.74
C LEU A 318 -2.95 10.08 -3.28
N THR A 319 -2.55 9.54 -4.43
CA THR A 319 -1.56 10.16 -5.30
C THR A 319 -2.30 11.16 -6.18
N PRO A 320 -2.02 12.47 -6.08
CA PRO A 320 -2.77 13.50 -6.79
C PRO A 320 -2.65 13.35 -8.30
N LYS A 321 -3.68 13.78 -9.05
CA LYS A 321 -3.70 13.69 -10.51
C LYS A 321 -2.50 14.39 -11.14
N GLU A 322 -2.12 15.56 -10.61
CA GLU A 322 -0.96 16.33 -11.11
C GLU A 322 0.34 15.51 -11.08
N TYR A 323 0.50 14.67 -10.05
CA TYR A 323 1.66 13.78 -9.86
C TYR A 323 1.49 12.38 -10.47
N GLY A 324 0.43 12.13 -11.24
CA GLY A 324 0.19 10.85 -11.90
C GLY A 324 -0.74 9.90 -11.13
N GLY A 325 -1.69 10.44 -10.37
CA GLY A 325 -2.72 9.67 -9.69
C GLY A 325 -3.51 8.75 -10.61
N CYS A 326 -3.56 7.46 -10.29
CA CYS A 326 -4.32 6.49 -11.07
C CYS A 326 -5.84 6.69 -10.90
N PRO A 327 -6.62 6.85 -11.99
CA PRO A 327 -8.05 7.06 -11.93
C PRO A 327 -8.88 5.78 -11.81
N THR A 328 -8.28 4.60 -12.03
CA THR A 328 -9.01 3.33 -12.14
C THR A 328 -8.83 2.41 -10.94
N ASN A 329 -7.72 2.52 -10.19
CA ASN A 329 -7.47 1.64 -9.05
C ASN A 329 -8.17 2.18 -7.80
N PRO A 330 -9.13 1.44 -7.21
CA PRO A 330 -9.80 1.87 -5.98
C PRO A 330 -8.87 2.11 -4.80
N ASP A 331 -7.69 1.47 -4.76
CA ASP A 331 -6.73 1.68 -3.67
C ASP A 331 -6.08 3.07 -3.71
N ASN A 332 -6.14 3.79 -4.84
CA ASN A 332 -5.72 5.18 -4.96
C ASN A 332 -6.85 6.18 -4.71
N LEU A 333 -8.08 5.74 -4.45
CA LEU A 333 -9.26 6.60 -4.41
C LEU A 333 -9.90 6.63 -3.01
N GLN A 334 -10.14 7.83 -2.49
CA GLN A 334 -10.70 8.04 -1.15
C GLN A 334 -11.89 9.01 -1.19
N PRO A 335 -13.10 8.61 -0.78
CA PRO A 335 -14.23 9.53 -0.70
C PRO A 335 -14.09 10.47 0.49
N GLN A 336 -14.26 11.78 0.27
CA GLN A 336 -14.14 12.82 1.30
C GLN A 336 -15.14 12.61 2.44
N GLN A 337 -16.40 12.28 2.11
CA GLN A 337 -17.47 11.98 3.07
C GLN A 337 -17.20 10.79 4.01
N ARG A 338 -16.09 10.07 3.85
CA ARG A 338 -15.69 8.94 4.70
C ARG A 338 -14.51 9.28 5.61
N LEU A 339 -13.96 10.48 5.51
CA LEU A 339 -12.87 10.98 6.33
C LEU A 339 -13.42 11.76 7.52
N CYS A 340 -12.80 11.60 8.70
CA CYS A 340 -13.00 12.53 9.81
C CYS A 340 -12.40 13.90 9.47
N VAL A 341 -12.77 14.95 10.20
CA VAL A 341 -12.31 16.33 9.95
C VAL A 341 -10.79 16.43 9.85
N ALA A 342 -10.06 15.83 10.79
CA ALA A 342 -8.60 15.78 10.74
C ALA A 342 -8.06 15.14 9.45
N CYS A 343 -8.70 14.07 8.96
CA CYS A 343 -8.29 13.42 7.72
C CYS A 343 -8.69 14.22 6.47
N GLN A 344 -9.76 15.00 6.53
CA GLN A 344 -10.17 15.87 5.44
C GLN A 344 -9.15 16.99 5.20
N GLU A 345 -8.54 17.53 6.26
CA GLU A 345 -7.46 18.53 6.16
C GLU A 345 -6.19 17.92 5.54
N ILE A 346 -5.81 16.72 5.98
CA ILE A 346 -4.65 16.01 5.42
C ILE A 346 -4.87 15.70 3.94
N ASP A 347 -6.05 15.21 3.60
CA ASP A 347 -6.42 14.94 2.22
C ASP A 347 -6.37 16.23 1.37
N GLN A 348 -6.86 17.34 1.90
CA GLN A 348 -6.80 18.63 1.20
C GLN A 348 -5.36 19.14 1.00
N PHE A 349 -4.46 18.91 1.95
CA PHE A 349 -3.03 19.18 1.79
C PHE A 349 -2.40 18.34 0.66
N MET A 350 -2.84 17.09 0.55
CA MET A 350 -2.37 16.17 -0.48
C MET A 350 -3.01 16.44 -1.84
N THR A 351 -4.23 17.02 -1.91
CA THR A 351 -5.01 17.16 -3.14
C THR A 351 -4.36 18.10 -4.18
N ASP A 352 -4.74 17.89 -5.44
CA ASP A 352 -4.37 18.71 -6.60
C ASP A 352 -4.48 20.23 -6.33
N THR A 353 -3.48 20.96 -6.80
CA THR A 353 -3.33 22.42 -6.72
C THR A 353 -3.84 23.15 -7.96
N TRP A 354 -4.33 22.41 -8.96
CA TRP A 354 -4.78 22.90 -10.27
C TRP A 354 -6.25 23.31 -10.29
#